data_AF-A0A8S0VEU3-F1
#
_entry.id   AF-A0A8S0VEU3-F1
#
_cell.length_a   1.000
_cell.length_b   1.000
_cell.length_c   1.000
_cell.angle_alpha   90.00
_cell.angle_beta   90.00
_cell.angle_gamma   90.00
#
_symmetry.space_group_name_H-M   'P 1'
#
loop_
_entity.id
_entity.type
_entity.pdbx_description
1 polymer ?
#
loop_
_entity_poly.entity_id
_entity_poly.type
_entity_poly.pdbx_seq_one_letter_code
_entity_poly.pdbx_strand_id
1 'polypeptide(L)' 'SYCKLLSELEDAITRMVFSSYGVEKYFEAFTQSSFYLTKFMKYRVPKENEINMGLVPHIDKTFFGLIDTNTKGLEIETRD' A
#
# COMPACT_ATOMS: atom_id res chain seq x y z
N SER A 1 12.00 -9.67 10.39
CA SER A 1 10.64 -10.15 10.07
C SER A 1 10.23 -9.57 8.72
N TYR A 2 9.20 -10.11 8.08
CA TYR A 2 8.71 -9.59 6.80
C TYR A 2 8.28 -8.12 6.91
N CYS A 3 7.54 -7.73 7.96
CA CYS A 3 7.13 -6.34 8.15
C CYS A 3 8.32 -5.36 8.28
N LYS A 4 9.44 -5.78 8.90
CA LYS A 4 10.65 -4.94 8.99
C LYS A 4 11.27 -4.69 7.61
N LEU A 5 11.28 -5.70 6.74
CA LEU A 5 11.76 -5.54 5.37
C LEU A 5 10.88 -4.57 4.59
N LEU A 6 9.55 -4.67 4.75
CA LEU A 6 8.61 -3.76 4.10
C LEU A 6 8.78 -2.32 4.61
N SER A 7 8.94 -2.11 5.92
CA SER A 7 9.13 -0.76 6.47
C SER A 7 10.44 -0.12 6.01
N GLU A 8 11.54 -0.87 5.93
CA GLU A 8 12.82 -0.36 5.42
C GLU A 8 12.73 0.03 3.93
N LEU A 9 11.98 -0.74 3.13
CA LEU A 9 11.69 -0.41 1.74
C LEU A 9 10.78 0.83 1.62
N GLU A 10 9.73 0.90 2.44
CA GLU A 10 8.80 2.02 2.52
C GLU A 10 9.55 3.32 2.85
N ASP A 11 10.46 3.30 3.83
CA ASP A 11 11.27 4.45 4.22
C ASP A 11 12.19 4.91 3.07
N ALA A 12 12.83 3.97 2.37
CA ALA A 12 13.68 4.28 1.23
C ALA A 12 12.89 4.95 0.09
N ILE A 13 11.72 4.41 -0.26
CA ILE A 13 10.83 4.97 -1.28
C ILE A 13 10.32 6.35 -0.86
N THR A 14 9.86 6.49 0.39
CA THR A 14 9.38 7.77 0.94
C THR A 14 10.45 8.84 0.82
N ARG A 15 11.70 8.51 1.19
CA ARG A 15 12.82 9.45 1.06
C ARG A 15 13.06 9.84 -0.39
N MET A 16 13.07 8.88 -1.33
CA MET A 16 13.22 9.16 -2.76
C MET A 16 12.13 10.11 -3.29
N VAL A 17 10.87 9.87 -2.88
CA VAL A 17 9.74 10.76 -3.21
C VAL A 17 9.95 12.15 -2.62
N PHE A 18 10.29 12.25 -1.34
CA PHE A 18 10.50 13.56 -0.71
C PHE A 18 11.65 14.33 -1.36
N SER A 19 12.74 13.65 -1.70
CA SER A 19 13.87 14.25 -2.41
C SER A 19 13.47 14.71 -3.82
N SER A 20 12.65 13.95 -4.56
CA SER A 20 12.22 14.36 -5.91
C SER A 20 11.34 15.61 -5.91
N TYR A 21 10.60 15.87 -4.82
CA TYR A 21 9.83 17.10 -4.61
C TYR A 21 10.62 18.21 -3.89
N GLY A 22 11.89 18.01 -3.54
CA GLY A 22 12.72 18.99 -2.85
C GLY A 22 12.35 19.23 -1.37
N VAL A 23 11.65 18.28 -0.75
CA VAL A 23 11.07 18.37 0.60
C VAL A 23 11.67 17.36 1.59
N GLU A 24 12.84 16.79 1.27
CA GLU A 24 13.55 15.79 2.09
C GLU A 24 13.71 16.19 3.57
N LYS A 25 13.84 17.49 3.85
CA LYS A 25 13.93 18.02 5.23
C LYS A 25 12.74 17.63 6.14
N TYR A 26 11.60 17.24 5.58
CA TYR A 26 10.42 16.80 6.33
C TYR A 26 10.33 15.28 6.51
N PHE A 27 11.26 14.50 5.94
CA PHE A 27 11.23 13.05 5.98
C PHE A 27 11.20 12.51 7.42
N GLU A 28 12.08 12.99 8.29
CA GLU A 28 12.14 12.53 9.69
C GLU A 28 10.87 12.89 10.48
N ALA A 29 10.32 14.09 10.28
CA ALA A 29 9.06 14.47 10.92
C ALA A 29 7.88 13.62 10.44
N PHE A 30 7.88 13.26 9.15
CA PHE A 30 6.88 12.37 8.57
C PHE A 30 6.97 10.96 9.15
N THR A 31 8.17 10.36 9.21
CA THR A 31 8.34 9.00 9.75
C THR A 31 8.00 8.93 11.23
N GLN A 32 8.35 9.95 12.03
CA GLN A 32 8.01 10.02 13.45
C GLN A 32 6.51 10.19 13.73
N SER A 33 5.75 10.77 12.79
CA SER A 33 4.31 10.98 12.91
C SER A 33 3.47 9.91 12.21
N SER A 34 4.11 8.99 11.51
CA SER A 34 3.44 7.94 10.73
C SER A 34 3.23 6.67 11.53
N PHE A 35 2.14 5.96 11.21
CA PHE A 35 1.85 4.63 11.73
C PHE A 35 1.85 3.61 10.59
N TYR A 36 2.61 2.53 10.75
CA TYR A 36 2.66 1.44 9.78
C TYR A 36 1.45 0.52 9.95
N LEU A 37 0.72 0.29 8.86
CA LEU A 37 -0.41 -0.64 8.79
C LEU A 37 -0.12 -1.74 7.78
N THR A 38 0.18 -2.94 8.26
CA THR A 38 0.30 -4.14 7.42
C THR A 38 -1.00 -4.95 7.46
N LYS A 39 -1.58 -5.22 6.29
CA LYS A 39 -2.78 -6.06 6.14
C LYS A 39 -2.43 -7.36 5.44
N PHE A 40 -2.86 -8.49 6.02
CA PHE A 40 -2.81 -9.80 5.35
C PHE A 40 -4.22 -10.16 4.90
N MET A 41 -4.42 -10.25 3.59
CA MET A 41 -5.74 -10.48 2.99
C MET A 41 -5.77 -11.86 2.35
N LYS A 42 -6.85 -12.62 2.59
CA LYS A 42 -7.12 -13.89 1.92
C LYS A 42 -8.50 -13.84 1.29
N TYR A 43 -8.54 -14.00 -0.03
CA TYR A 43 -9.79 -14.07 -0.79
C TYR A 43 -10.17 -15.53 -1.07
N ARG A 44 -11.47 -15.79 -1.14
CA ARG A 44 -12.03 -17.10 -1.51
C ARG A 44 -12.71 -17.01 -2.87
N VAL A 45 -12.94 -18.17 -3.48
CA VAL A 45 -13.79 -18.25 -4.68
C VAL A 45 -15.22 -17.85 -4.32
N PRO A 46 -15.92 -17.07 -5.18
CA PRO A 46 -17.34 -16.77 -5.01
C PRO A 46 -18.20 -18.04 -5.02
N LYS A 47 -19.30 -18.04 -4.28
CA LYS A 47 -20.34 -19.08 -4.35
C LYS A 47 -21.33 -18.78 -5.47
N GLU A 48 -22.20 -19.75 -5.76
CA GLU A 48 -23.31 -19.56 -6.68
C GLU A 48 -24.16 -18.35 -6.24
N ASN A 49 -24.48 -17.48 -7.20
CA ASN A 49 -25.19 -16.21 -7.01
C ASN A 49 -24.44 -15.11 -6.21
N GLU A 50 -23.13 -15.25 -5.96
CA GLU A 50 -22.29 -14.16 -5.44
C GLU A 50 -21.61 -13.39 -6.57
N ILE A 51 -21.42 -12.08 -6.39
CA ILE A 51 -20.56 -11.28 -7.26
C ILE A 51 -19.10 -11.67 -7.07
N ASN A 52 -18.33 -11.68 -8.16
CA ASN A 52 -16.89 -11.95 -8.11
C ASN A 52 -16.11 -10.70 -7.68
N MET A 53 -16.34 -10.24 -6.45
CA MET A 53 -15.70 -9.05 -5.88
C MET A 53 -15.21 -9.35 -4.46
N GLY A 54 -13.89 -9.34 -4.27
CA GLY A 54 -13.27 -9.61 -2.97
C GLY A 54 -13.22 -8.39 -2.04
N LEU A 55 -13.12 -7.19 -2.62
CA LEU A 55 -13.06 -5.92 -1.91
C LEU A 55 -13.72 -4.86 -2.79
N VAL A 56 -14.56 -4.02 -2.19
CA VAL A 56 -15.21 -2.93 -2.93
C VAL A 56 -14.17 -1.93 -3.44
N PRO A 57 -14.38 -1.32 -4.62
CA PRO A 57 -13.50 -0.24 -5.10
C PRO A 57 -13.38 0.87 -4.05
N HIS A 58 -12.14 1.26 -3.73
CA HIS A 58 -11.84 2.25 -2.72
C HIS A 58 -10.45 2.87 -2.97
N ILE A 59 -10.18 3.97 -2.28
CA ILE A 59 -8.85 4.58 -2.19
C ILE A 59 -8.37 4.39 -0.75
N ASP A 60 -7.13 3.95 -0.59
CA ASP A 60 -6.50 3.88 0.72
C ASP A 60 -6.26 5.29 1.30
N LYS A 61 -6.36 5.41 2.63
CA LYS A 61 -6.11 6.67 3.34
C LYS A 61 -4.63 6.94 3.61
N THR A 62 -3.75 6.01 3.22
CA THR A 62 -2.31 6.10 3.46
C THR A 62 -1.62 6.99 2.43
N PHE A 63 -0.40 7.43 2.74
CA PHE A 63 0.40 8.25 1.82
C PHE A 63 0.77 7.49 0.53
N PHE A 64 1.17 6.23 0.68
CA PHE A 64 1.21 5.23 -0.40
C PHE A 64 0.98 3.83 0.18
N GLY A 65 0.90 2.82 -0.69
CA GLY A 65 0.74 1.43 -0.30
C GLY A 65 1.75 0.53 -0.99
N LEU A 66 2.27 -0.46 -0.27
CA LEU A 66 3.09 -1.54 -0.81
C LEU A 66 2.24 -2.81 -0.88
N ILE A 67 2.06 -3.37 -2.07
CA ILE A 67 1.21 -4.55 -2.29
C ILE A 67 2.07 -5.70 -2.81
N ASP A 68 2.09 -6.80 -2.06
CA ASP A 68 2.60 -8.10 -2.49
C ASP A 68 1.42 -9.04 -2.71
N THR A 69 1.25 -9.52 -3.95
CA THR A 69 0.17 -10.43 -4.33
C THR A 69 0.70 -11.68 -5.01
N ASN A 70 0.20 -12.83 -4.58
CA ASN A 70 0.43 -14.13 -5.20
C ASN A 70 -0.74 -14.58 -6.10
N THR A 71 -1.74 -13.72 -6.30
CA THR A 71 -2.93 -14.01 -7.11
C THR A 71 -3.16 -12.96 -8.19
N LYS A 72 -3.92 -13.34 -9.21
CA LYS A 72 -4.41 -12.43 -10.26
C LYS A 72 -5.80 -11.96 -9.84
N GLY A 73 -6.02 -10.65 -9.75
CA GLY A 73 -7.30 -10.06 -9.31
C GLY A 73 -7.21 -8.68 -8.68
N LEU A 74 -6.00 -8.12 -8.53
CA LEU A 74 -5.84 -6.71 -8.19
C LEU A 74 -6.12 -5.87 -9.45
N GLU A 75 -7.05 -4.94 -9.33
CA GLU A 75 -7.38 -3.94 -10.35
C GLU A 75 -7.12 -2.55 -9.76
N ILE A 76 -6.54 -1.65 -10.57
CA ILE A 76 -6.22 -0.29 -10.18
C ILE A 76 -6.83 0.64 -11.23
N GLU A 77 -7.64 1.58 -10.78
CA GLU A 77 -8.15 2.66 -11.63
C GLU A 77 -7.04 3.68 -11.85
N THR A 78 -6.62 3.85 -13.10
CA THR A 78 -5.68 4.91 -13.51
C THR A 78 -6.42 6.20 -13.81
N ARG A 79 -5.70 7.32 -13.86
CA ARG A 79 -6.27 8.64 -14.17
C ARG A 79 -6.33 8.95 -15.67
N ASP A 80 -6.17 7.93 -16.52
CA ASP A 80 -6.14 8.08 -17.99
C ASP A 80 -7.52 8.37 -18.58
#